data_AF-A0A920INL3-F1
#
_entry.id   AF-A0A920INL3-F1
#
_cell.length_a   1.000
_cell.length_b   1.000
_cell.length_c   1.000
_cell.angle_alpha   90.00
_cell.angle_beta   90.00
_cell.angle_gamma   90.00
#
_symmetry.space_group_name_H-M   'P 1'
#
loop_
_entity.id
_entity.type
_entity.pdbx_description
1 polymer ?
#
loop_
_entity_poly.entity_id
_entity_poly.type
_entity_poly.pdbx_seq_one_letter_code
_entity_poly.pdbx_strand_id
1 'polypeptide(L)'
;MLDKIFLFIFGIEWFGFGILGLFFPEIISNLIGISQTSDIYINETRAWYSFFTILGLMSLFSIYRVRLRKKVYLTFSILMGSFLVGRSISFFLDNSFGTGTALIFANELIVFVIAYWRYTKRDFIF
;
A
#
# COMPACT_ATOMS: atom_id res chain seq x y z
N MET A 1 -3.55 -5.30 -21.47
CA MET A 1 -4.78 -4.84 -20.79
C MET A 1 -4.74 -5.09 -19.29
N LEU A 2 -4.26 -6.26 -18.83
CA LEU A 2 -4.12 -6.58 -17.40
C LEU A 2 -3.43 -5.50 -16.57
N ASP A 3 -2.35 -4.88 -17.07
CA ASP A 3 -1.69 -3.81 -16.33
C ASP A 3 -2.60 -2.63 -16.02
N LYS A 4 -3.47 -2.25 -16.95
CA LYS A 4 -4.40 -1.14 -16.72
C LYS A 4 -5.37 -1.47 -15.60
N ILE A 5 -5.81 -2.74 -15.51
CA ILE A 5 -6.72 -3.22 -14.47
C ILE A 5 -6.02 -3.21 -13.11
N PHE A 6 -4.85 -3.84 -12.99
CA PHE A 6 -4.12 -3.89 -11.73
C PHE A 6 -3.71 -2.50 -11.25
N LEU A 7 -3.17 -1.66 -12.13
CA LEU A 7 -2.79 -0.29 -11.79
C LEU A 7 -3.99 0.59 -11.45
N PHE A 8 -5.16 0.33 -12.03
CA PHE A 8 -6.40 1.01 -11.64
C PHE A 8 -6.85 0.59 -10.25
N ILE A 9 -6.87 -0.72 -9.96
CA ILE A 9 -7.25 -1.24 -8.63
C ILE A 9 -6.30 -0.71 -7.56
N PHE A 10 -4.98 -0.86 -7.76
CA PHE A 10 -3.97 -0.31 -6.85
C PHE A 10 -4.11 1.21 -6.74
N GLY A 11 -4.39 1.87 -7.86
CA GLY A 11 -4.59 3.31 -7.90
C GLY A 11 -5.72 3.77 -7.00
N ILE A 12 -6.92 3.22 -7.18
CA ILE A 12 -8.11 3.60 -6.42
C ILE A 12 -7.99 3.22 -4.94
N GLU A 13 -7.52 2.01 -4.64
CA GLU A 13 -7.38 1.53 -3.27
C GLU A 13 -6.40 2.41 -2.47
N TRP A 14 -5.19 2.59 -2.98
CA TRP A 14 -4.15 3.33 -2.27
C TRP A 14 -4.39 4.83 -2.28
N PHE A 15 -4.97 5.38 -3.35
CA PHE A 15 -5.36 6.79 -3.39
C PHE A 15 -6.50 7.08 -2.42
N GLY A 16 -7.55 6.25 -2.43
CA GLY A 16 -8.70 6.40 -1.54
C GLY A 16 -8.30 6.25 -0.07
N PHE A 17 -7.54 5.19 0.25
CA PHE A 17 -7.05 4.97 1.61
C PHE A 17 -6.09 6.09 2.04
N GLY A 18 -5.20 6.52 1.14
CA GLY A 18 -4.28 7.64 1.34
C GLY A 18 -5.00 8.96 1.67
N ILE A 19 -5.98 9.35 0.87
CA ILE A 19 -6.78 10.56 1.14
C ILE A 19 -7.49 10.44 2.48
N LEU A 20 -8.07 9.28 2.76
CA LEU A 20 -8.80 9.06 4.01
C LEU A 20 -7.91 9.30 5.23
N GLY A 21 -6.73 8.68 5.33
CA GLY A 21 -5.86 8.92 6.48
C GLY A 21 -5.13 10.26 6.47
N LEU A 22 -4.94 10.89 5.31
CA LEU A 22 -4.33 12.21 5.20
C LEU A 22 -5.25 13.31 5.76
N PHE A 23 -6.54 13.27 5.42
CA PHE A 23 -7.50 14.29 5.84
C PHE A 23 -8.27 13.91 7.10
N PHE A 24 -8.49 12.61 7.33
CA PHE A 24 -9.29 12.06 8.43
C PHE A 24 -8.51 10.99 9.23
N PRO A 25 -7.37 11.33 9.85
CA PRO A 25 -6.53 10.37 10.59
C PRO A 25 -7.24 9.74 11.80
N GLU A 26 -8.30 10.37 12.31
CA GLU A 26 -9.13 9.81 13.39
C GLU A 26 -9.87 8.53 12.96
N ILE A 27 -10.32 8.46 11.70
CA ILE A 27 -10.97 7.26 11.16
C ILE A 27 -9.99 6.09 11.16
N ILE A 28 -8.74 6.35 10.75
CA ILE A 28 -7.67 5.36 10.78
C ILE A 28 -7.40 4.90 12.21
N SER A 29 -7.26 5.85 13.14
CA SER A 29 -6.97 5.58 14.55
C SER A 29 -8.03 4.68 15.18
N ASN A 30 -9.30 4.96 14.92
CA ASN A 30 -10.41 4.11 15.37
C ASN A 30 -10.38 2.72 14.74
N LEU A 31 -10.02 2.62 13.45
CA LEU A 31 -9.93 1.34 12.73
C LEU A 31 -8.81 0.44 13.29
N ILE A 32 -7.73 1.02 13.80
CA ILE A 32 -6.62 0.29 14.42
C ILE A 32 -6.69 0.26 15.97
N GLY A 33 -7.78 0.77 16.56
CA GLY A 33 -8.04 0.67 17.99
C GLY A 33 -7.24 1.63 18.87
N ILE A 34 -6.73 2.74 18.33
CA ILE A 34 -5.98 3.76 19.08
C ILE A 34 -6.96 4.76 19.70
N SER A 35 -6.98 4.80 21.03
CA SER A 35 -7.92 5.63 21.82
C SER A 35 -7.38 7.00 22.23
N GLN A 36 -6.06 7.22 22.17
CA GLN A 36 -5.43 8.50 22.47
C GLN A 36 -4.43 8.84 21.39
N THR A 37 -4.61 10.01 20.76
CA THR A 37 -3.75 10.50 19.68
C THR A 37 -2.97 11.71 20.18
N SER A 38 -1.66 11.72 19.95
CA SER A 38 -0.82 12.90 20.16
C SER A 38 -0.68 13.69 18.87
N ASP A 39 -0.31 14.96 18.94
CA ASP A 39 -0.04 15.78 17.74
C ASP A 39 1.04 15.15 16.85
N ILE A 40 2.06 14.53 17.46
CA ILE A 40 3.10 13.78 16.75
C ILE A 40 2.48 12.58 16.01
N TYR A 41 1.65 11.78 16.69
CA TYR A 41 0.99 10.64 16.06
C TYR A 41 0.10 11.07 14.89
N ILE A 42 -0.64 12.18 15.03
CA ILE A 42 -1.49 12.70 13.95
C ILE A 42 -0.63 13.14 12.77
N ASN A 43 0.48 13.86 13.02
CA ASN A 43 1.38 14.32 11.98
C ASN A 43 2.02 13.15 11.22
N GLU A 44 2.54 12.17 11.95
CA GLU A 44 3.11 10.94 11.38
C GLU A 44 2.07 10.17 10.56
N THR A 45 0.87 9.97 11.09
CA THR A 45 -0.23 9.32 10.35
C THR A 45 -0.49 10.06 9.03
N ARG A 46 -0.61 11.38 9.05
CA ARG A 46 -0.81 12.15 7.82
C ARG A 46 0.34 12.03 6.83
N ALA A 47 1.58 11.99 7.30
CA ALA A 47 2.76 11.80 6.45
C ALA A 47 2.73 10.42 5.76
N TRP A 48 2.46 9.36 6.52
CA TRP A 48 2.32 7.99 5.99
C TRP A 48 1.20 7.88 4.95
N TYR A 49 0.07 8.51 5.21
CA TYR A 49 -1.08 8.46 4.30
C TYR A 49 -0.95 9.41 3.10
N SER A 50 -0.18 10.49 3.21
CA SER A 50 0.27 11.28 2.05
C SER A 50 1.10 10.43 1.08
N PHE A 51 2.00 9.61 1.63
CA PHE A 51 2.78 8.68 0.84
C PHE A 51 1.90 7.65 0.09
N PHE A 52 0.88 7.08 0.75
CA PHE A 52 -0.11 6.21 0.09
C PHE A 52 -0.91 6.92 -1.00
N THR A 53 -1.28 8.18 -0.76
CA THR A 53 -1.97 9.02 -1.76
C THR A 53 -1.12 9.16 -3.02
N ILE A 54 0.17 9.47 -2.87
CA ILE A 54 1.10 9.62 -4.00
C ILE A 54 1.31 8.28 -4.72
N LEU A 55 1.40 7.16 -4.01
CA LEU A 55 1.48 5.83 -4.63
C LEU A 55 0.26 5.50 -5.48
N GLY A 56 -0.94 5.78 -4.96
CA GLY A 56 -2.18 5.63 -5.71
C GLY A 56 -2.17 6.47 -6.99
N LEU A 57 -1.79 7.75 -6.88
CA LEU A 57 -1.64 8.64 -8.04
C LEU A 57 -0.61 8.13 -9.05
N MET A 58 0.57 7.70 -8.59
CA MET A 58 1.60 7.10 -9.45
C MET A 58 1.05 5.90 -10.22
N SER A 59 0.27 5.05 -9.55
CA SER A 59 -0.40 3.91 -10.18
C SER A 59 -1.37 4.36 -11.26
N LEU A 60 -2.29 5.28 -10.95
CA LEU A 60 -3.26 5.82 -11.90
C LEU A 60 -2.58 6.49 -13.11
N PHE A 61 -1.54 7.28 -12.90
CA PHE A 61 -0.80 7.93 -14.00
C PHE A 61 -0.06 6.92 -14.89
N SER A 62 0.46 5.84 -14.32
CA SER A 62 1.18 4.82 -15.07
C SER A 62 0.28 3.99 -16.00
N ILE A 63 -1.04 4.01 -15.80
CA ILE A 63 -2.02 3.46 -16.76
C ILE A 63 -1.81 4.06 -18.15
N TYR A 64 -1.56 5.37 -18.23
CA TYR A 64 -1.37 6.09 -19.48
C TYR A 64 0.09 6.14 -19.93
N ARG A 65 1.05 6.07 -19.00
CA ARG A 65 2.49 6.13 -19.30
C ARG A 65 3.17 4.77 -19.13
N VAL A 66 3.28 4.01 -20.23
CA VAL A 66 3.87 2.65 -20.26
C VAL A 66 5.27 2.60 -19.62
N ARG A 67 6.12 3.58 -19.91
CA ARG A 67 7.48 3.69 -19.34
C ARG A 67 7.53 3.79 -17.82
N LEU A 68 6.44 4.23 -17.17
CA LEU A 68 6.36 4.33 -15.72
C LEU A 68 5.87 3.03 -15.06
N ARG A 69 5.13 2.18 -15.77
CA ARG A 69 4.48 0.98 -15.20
C ARG A 69 5.45 0.09 -14.46
N LYS A 70 6.58 -0.26 -15.11
CA LYS A 70 7.60 -1.11 -14.49
C LYS A 70 8.19 -0.49 -13.22
N LYS A 71 8.36 0.84 -13.20
CA LYS A 71 8.86 1.56 -12.02
C LYS A 71 7.84 1.52 -10.89
N VAL A 72 6.56 1.75 -11.20
CA VAL A 72 5.48 1.67 -10.22
C VAL A 72 5.36 0.27 -9.63
N TYR A 73 5.38 -0.78 -10.46
CA TYR A 73 5.36 -2.15 -9.95
C TYR A 73 6.55 -2.48 -9.06
N LEU A 74 7.75 -1.99 -9.41
CA LEU A 74 8.92 -2.12 -8.53
C LEU A 74 8.69 -1.41 -7.20
N THR A 75 8.17 -0.19 -7.21
CA THR A 75 7.85 0.57 -5.99
C THR A 75 6.86 -0.19 -5.10
N PHE A 76 5.76 -0.69 -5.65
CA PHE A 76 4.80 -1.51 -4.91
C PHE A 76 5.44 -2.80 -4.38
N SER A 77 6.30 -3.45 -5.17
CA SER A 77 6.98 -4.69 -4.74
C SER A 77 7.88 -4.45 -3.53
N ILE A 78 8.70 -3.39 -3.58
CA ILE A 78 9.59 -3.04 -2.47
C ILE A 78 8.77 -2.68 -1.24
N LEU A 79 7.75 -1.83 -1.38
CA LEU A 79 6.96 -1.37 -0.25
C LEU A 79 6.16 -2.49 0.40
N MET A 80 5.39 -3.26 -0.39
CA MET A 80 4.61 -4.36 0.15
C MET A 80 5.51 -5.45 0.73
N GLY A 81 6.67 -5.71 0.11
CA GLY A 81 7.67 -6.62 0.66
C GLY A 81 8.16 -6.16 2.04
N SER A 82 8.44 -4.86 2.21
CA SER A 82 8.82 -4.28 3.49
C SER A 82 7.71 -4.42 4.54
N PHE A 83 6.45 -4.16 4.19
CA PHE A 83 5.32 -4.36 5.12
C PHE A 83 5.12 -5.82 5.51
N LEU A 84 5.22 -6.75 4.56
CA LEU A 84 5.12 -8.18 4.85
C LEU A 84 6.21 -8.65 5.81
N VAL A 85 7.46 -8.21 5.60
CA VAL A 85 8.56 -8.53 6.51
C VAL A 85 8.31 -7.92 7.89
N GLY A 86 8.01 -6.61 7.95
CA GLY A 86 7.77 -5.92 9.21
C GLY A 86 6.62 -6.51 10.00
N ARG A 87 5.52 -6.88 9.32
CA ARG A 87 4.36 -7.50 9.96
C ARG A 87 4.64 -8.93 10.40
N SER A 88 5.38 -9.71 9.61
CA SER A 88 5.84 -11.04 10.04
C SER A 88 6.65 -10.93 11.33
N ILE A 89 7.60 -9.99 11.40
CA ILE A 89 8.38 -9.72 12.62
C ILE A 89 7.46 -9.35 13.78
N SER A 90 6.50 -8.44 13.61
CA SER A 90 5.56 -8.07 14.68
C SER A 90 4.70 -9.25 15.15
N PHE A 91 4.26 -10.14 14.25
CA PHE A 91 3.55 -11.36 14.66
C PHE A 91 4.39 -12.25 15.56
N PHE A 92 5.69 -12.38 15.26
CA PHE A 92 6.60 -13.17 16.10
C PHE A 92 6.91 -12.50 17.44
N LEU A 93 7.09 -11.18 17.46
CA LEU A 93 7.46 -10.44 18.68
C LEU A 93 6.27 -10.32 19.65
N ASP A 94 5.08 -10.01 19.13
CA ASP A 94 3.93 -9.63 19.95
C ASP A 94 2.85 -10.72 20.03
N ASN A 95 3.07 -11.87 19.38
CA ASN A 95 2.07 -12.94 19.21
C ASN A 95 0.70 -12.39 18.72
N SER A 96 0.75 -11.43 17.80
CA SER A 96 -0.38 -10.58 17.39
C SER A 96 -1.09 -11.07 16.12
N PHE A 97 -0.97 -12.37 15.81
CA PHE A 97 -1.65 -12.98 14.68
C PHE A 97 -3.12 -13.23 15.01
N GLY A 98 -4.00 -12.36 14.53
CA GLY A 98 -5.45 -12.45 14.69
C GLY A 98 -6.18 -12.18 13.37
N THR A 99 -7.51 -12.30 13.37
CA THR A 99 -8.31 -12.18 12.14
C THR A 99 -8.08 -10.86 11.41
N GLY A 100 -8.09 -9.72 12.12
CA GLY A 100 -7.88 -8.42 11.51
C GLY A 100 -6.49 -8.26 10.90
N THR A 101 -5.44 -8.60 11.66
CA THR A 101 -4.06 -8.47 11.18
C THR A 101 -3.73 -9.47 10.07
N ALA A 102 -4.34 -10.67 10.08
CA ALA A 102 -4.23 -11.65 9.00
C ALA A 102 -4.85 -11.15 7.69
N LEU A 103 -6.00 -10.45 7.74
CA LEU A 103 -6.63 -9.88 6.54
C LEU A 103 -5.75 -8.79 5.90
N ILE A 104 -5.16 -7.91 6.71
CA ILE A 104 -4.27 -6.86 6.20
C ILE A 104 -3.00 -7.50 5.61
N PHE A 105 -2.45 -8.53 6.27
CA PHE A 105 -1.30 -9.29 5.75
C PHE A 105 -1.62 -9.96 4.40
N ALA A 106 -2.80 -10.58 4.28
CA ALA A 106 -3.24 -11.20 3.04
C ALA A 106 -3.37 -10.17 1.90
N ASN A 107 -3.93 -8.99 2.18
CA ASN A 107 -4.03 -7.92 1.19
C ASN A 107 -2.64 -7.50 0.67
N GLU A 108 -1.70 -7.23 1.58
CA GLU A 108 -0.32 -6.88 1.22
C GLU A 108 0.36 -7.99 0.43
N LEU A 109 0.13 -9.25 0.78
CA LEU A 109 0.70 -10.40 0.08
C LEU A 109 0.18 -10.49 -1.36
N ILE A 110 -1.13 -10.29 -1.55
CA ILE A 110 -1.74 -10.29 -2.88
C ILE A 110 -1.16 -9.16 -3.73
N VAL A 111 -1.11 -7.93 -3.19
CA VAL A 111 -0.56 -6.78 -3.91
C VAL A 111 0.91 -7.01 -4.23
N PHE A 112 1.71 -7.53 -3.28
CA PHE A 112 3.11 -7.88 -3.49
C PHE A 112 3.30 -8.90 -4.61
N VAL A 113 2.59 -10.03 -4.55
CA VAL A 113 2.71 -11.11 -5.54
C VAL A 113 2.37 -10.60 -6.94
N ILE A 114 1.27 -9.83 -7.07
CA ILE A 114 0.88 -9.24 -8.35
C ILE A 114 1.96 -8.25 -8.82
N ALA A 115 2.38 -7.30 -7.97
CA ALA A 115 3.34 -6.28 -8.33
C ALA A 115 4.70 -6.88 -8.74
N TYR A 116 5.20 -7.85 -7.98
CA TYR A 116 6.47 -8.52 -8.23
C TYR A 116 6.42 -9.35 -9.52
N TRP A 117 5.32 -10.09 -9.72
CA TRP A 117 5.10 -10.84 -10.96
C TRP A 117 5.05 -9.92 -12.19
N ARG A 118 4.33 -8.79 -12.09
CA ARG A 118 4.30 -7.82 -13.19
C ARG A 118 5.67 -7.20 -13.41
N TYR A 119 6.39 -6.78 -12.36
CA TYR A 119 7.73 -6.21 -12.47
C TYR A 119 8.73 -7.14 -13.18
N THR A 120 8.69 -8.44 -12.87
CA THR A 120 9.64 -9.45 -13.39
C THR A 120 9.36 -9.86 -14.83
N LYS A 121 8.13 -9.72 -15.32
CA LYS A 121 7.84 -9.96 -16.73
C LYS A 121 8.60 -8.99 -17.63
N ARG A 122 9.26 -9.54 -18.66
CA ARG A 122 10.08 -8.79 -19.63
C ARG A 122 9.25 -7.98 -20.64
N ASP A 123 7.93 -7.99 -20.52
CA ASP A 123 6.98 -7.42 -21.48
C ASP A 123 6.91 -5.87 -21.49
N PHE A 124 7.74 -5.16 -20.71
CA PHE A 124 7.78 -3.68 -20.66
C PHE A 124 8.86 -3.05 -21.55
N ILE A 125 9.44 -3.83 -22.46
CA ILE A 125 10.24 -3.31 -23.57
C ILE A 125 9.21 -2.99 -24.67
N PHE A 126 9.26 -1.77 -25.22
CA PHE A 126 8.35 -1.12 -26.20
C PHE A 126 7.43 -0.04 -25.59
#